data_AF-A0A8T4G2G2-F1
#
_entry.id   AF-A0A8T4G2G2-F1
#
_cell.length_a   1.000
_cell.length_b   1.000
_cell.length_c   1.000
_cell.angle_alpha   90.00
_cell.angle_beta   90.00
_cell.angle_gamma   90.00
#
_symmetry.space_group_name_H-M   'P 1'
#
loop_
_entity.id
_entity.type
_entity.pdbx_description
1 polymer ?
#
loop_
_entity_poly.entity_id
_entity_poly.type
_entity_poly.pdbx_seq_one_letter_code
_entity_poly.pdbx_strand_id
1 'polypeptide(L)'
;MTPSEALYYILLGMFLGMAGQMIRVIIGVKKVQEKAISEGREFKEAFDMKRLVISMLIGATAGVLGVVSLYWGEHEITKEMALGLIAIGYSGTDFIEGLFRTKIQPMERKGSTPSSTPQS
;
A
#
# COMPACT_ATOMS: atom_id res chain seq x y z
N MET A 1 9.10 13.08 -18.00
CA MET A 1 7.71 12.68 -17.72
C MET A 1 6.74 13.78 -18.14
N THR A 2 5.97 13.52 -19.19
CA THR A 2 4.82 14.35 -19.58
C THR A 2 3.62 14.07 -18.67
N PRO A 3 2.63 14.99 -18.51
CA PRO A 3 1.44 14.73 -17.69
C PRO A 3 0.65 13.49 -18.10
N SER A 4 0.65 13.15 -19.40
CA SER A 4 0.05 11.94 -19.96
C SER A 4 0.76 10.66 -19.51
N GLU A 5 2.09 10.66 -19.48
CA GLU A 5 2.87 9.54 -18.94
C GLU A 5 2.59 9.36 -17.45
N ALA A 6 2.57 10.45 -16.68
CA ALA A 6 2.27 10.43 -15.26
C ALA A 6 0.94 9.73 -14.97
N LEU A 7 -0.10 10.07 -15.74
CA LEU A 7 -1.41 9.46 -15.63
C LEU A 7 -1.36 7.96 -15.96
N TYR A 8 -0.61 7.56 -16.99
CA TYR A 8 -0.42 6.15 -17.34
C TYR A 8 0.22 5.36 -16.18
N TYR A 9 1.29 5.87 -15.58
CA TYR A 9 1.94 5.21 -14.44
C TYR A 9 1.03 5.14 -13.21
N ILE A 10 0.27 6.20 -12.91
CA ILE A 10 -0.69 6.22 -11.79
C ILE A 10 -1.79 5.18 -12.00
N LEU A 11 -2.38 5.12 -13.19
CA LEU A 11 -3.40 4.13 -13.52
C LEU A 11 -2.83 2.71 -13.45
N LEU A 12 -1.63 2.49 -13.96
CA LEU A 12 -1.00 1.18 -13.87
C LEU A 12 -0.71 0.79 -12.41
N GLY A 13 -0.18 1.70 -11.60
CA GLY A 13 0.02 1.49 -10.17
C GLY A 13 -1.27 1.12 -9.46
N MET A 14 -2.37 1.81 -9.79
CA MET A 14 -3.70 1.49 -9.28
C MET A 14 -4.12 0.06 -9.63
N PHE A 15 -4.04 -0.33 -10.91
CA PHE A 15 -4.44 -1.67 -11.35
C PHE A 15 -3.54 -2.78 -10.80
N LEU A 16 -2.23 -2.57 -10.76
CA LEU A 16 -1.28 -3.54 -10.19
C LEU A 16 -1.43 -3.66 -8.67
N GLY A 17 -1.71 -2.55 -7.99
CA GLY A 17 -2.05 -2.53 -6.57
C GLY A 17 -3.34 -3.30 -6.28
N MET A 18 -4.38 -3.09 -7.09
CA MET A 18 -5.61 -3.87 -7.04
C MET A 18 -5.34 -5.36 -7.30
N ALA A 19 -4.49 -5.70 -8.27
CA ALA A 19 -4.13 -7.08 -8.57
C ALA A 19 -3.44 -7.77 -7.37
N GLY A 20 -2.53 -7.08 -6.69
CA GLY A 20 -1.93 -7.59 -5.44
C GLY A 20 -2.97 -7.83 -4.34
N GLN A 21 -3.91 -6.90 -4.18
CA GLN A 21 -4.98 -7.02 -3.19
C GLN A 21 -6.00 -8.13 -3.52
N MET A 22 -6.23 -8.45 -4.80
CA MET A 22 -7.11 -9.54 -5.21
C MET A 22 -6.66 -10.91 -4.65
N ILE A 23 -5.36 -11.11 -4.45
CA ILE A 23 -4.83 -12.33 -3.82
C ILE A 23 -5.38 -12.47 -2.39
N ARG A 24 -5.36 -11.38 -1.60
CA ARG A 24 -5.93 -11.36 -0.24
C ARG A 24 -7.45 -11.57 -0.26
N VAL A 25 -8.14 -11.01 -1.25
CA VAL A 25 -9.59 -11.19 -1.44
C VAL A 25 -9.95 -12.66 -1.63
N ILE A 26 -9.26 -13.37 -2.53
CA ILE A 26 -9.55 -14.79 -2.81
C ILE A 26 -9.41 -15.65 -1.54
N ILE A 27 -8.35 -15.42 -0.76
CA ILE A 27 -8.12 -16.12 0.51
C ILE A 27 -9.20 -15.75 1.53
N GLY A 28 -9.57 -14.46 1.61
CA GLY A 28 -10.62 -13.98 2.51
C GLY A 28 -11.99 -14.58 2.20
N VAL A 29 -12.37 -14.66 0.92
CA VAL A 29 -13.61 -15.27 0.46
C VAL A 29 -13.68 -16.74 0.84
N LYS A 30 -12.60 -17.51 0.60
CA LYS A 30 -12.53 -18.93 1.01
C LYS A 30 -12.73 -19.10 2.52
N LYS A 31 -12.07 -18.28 3.33
CA LYS A 31 -12.23 -18.32 4.80
C LYS A 31 -13.64 -17.97 5.25
N VAL A 32 -14.28 -16.98 4.62
CA VAL A 32 -15.67 -16.61 4.90
C VAL A 32 -16.61 -17.77 4.54
N GLN A 33 -16.38 -18.43 3.41
CA GLN A 33 -17.15 -19.59 2.98
C GLN A 33 -17.00 -20.78 3.95
N GLU A 34 -15.79 -21.13 4.34
CA GLU A 34 -15.53 -22.20 5.32
C GLU A 34 -16.22 -21.91 6.66
N LYS A 35 -16.13 -20.66 7.12
CA LYS A 35 -16.79 -20.23 8.35
C LYS A 35 -18.31 -20.29 8.26
N ALA A 36 -18.89 -19.84 7.15
CA ALA A 36 -20.33 -19.92 6.91
C ALA A 36 -20.84 -21.37 6.92
N ILE A 37 -20.11 -22.29 6.28
CA ILE A 37 -20.43 -23.73 6.29
C ILE A 37 -20.37 -24.29 7.73
N SER A 38 -19.32 -23.96 8.48
CA SER A 38 -19.16 -24.42 9.87
C SER A 38 -20.25 -23.92 10.82
N GLU A 39 -20.85 -22.76 10.54
CA GLU A 39 -21.87 -22.13 11.37
C GLU A 39 -23.30 -22.38 10.87
N GLY A 40 -23.45 -23.14 9.77
CA GLY A 40 -24.76 -23.39 9.15
C GLY A 40 -25.42 -22.12 8.58
N ARG A 41 -24.64 -21.08 8.28
CA ARG A 41 -25.12 -19.79 7.78
C ARG A 41 -24.98 -19.69 6.25
N GLU A 42 -25.84 -18.90 5.64
CA GLU A 42 -25.73 -18.64 4.20
C GLU A 42 -24.52 -17.73 3.91
N PHE A 43 -23.73 -18.06 2.87
CA PHE A 43 -22.53 -17.30 2.50
C PHE A 43 -22.81 -15.79 2.29
N LYS A 44 -23.99 -15.46 1.75
CA LYS A 44 -24.41 -14.09 1.49
C LYS A 44 -24.59 -13.24 2.75
N GLU A 45 -24.92 -13.88 3.87
CA GLU A 45 -25.01 -13.22 5.19
C GLU A 45 -23.63 -13.02 5.84
N ALA A 46 -22.70 -13.93 5.57
CA ALA A 46 -21.34 -13.86 6.11
C ALA A 46 -20.39 -12.97 5.27
N PHE A 47 -20.73 -12.73 4.00
CA PHE A 47 -19.90 -11.98 3.06
C PHE A 47 -20.24 -10.48 3.05
N ASP A 48 -19.25 -9.64 3.40
CA ASP A 48 -19.39 -8.19 3.38
C ASP A 48 -18.77 -7.57 2.10
N MET A 49 -19.67 -7.20 1.18
CA MET A 49 -19.30 -6.53 -0.07
C MET A 49 -18.68 -5.13 0.16
N LYS A 50 -19.09 -4.39 1.20
CA LYS A 50 -18.51 -3.08 1.51
C LYS A 50 -17.06 -3.23 1.93
N ARG A 51 -16.77 -4.24 2.76
CA ARG A 51 -15.40 -4.57 3.16
C ARG A 51 -14.54 -4.97 1.97
N LEU A 52 -15.09 -5.69 0.99
CA LEU A 52 -14.40 -5.99 -0.26
C LEU A 52 -14.00 -4.71 -1.00
N VAL A 53 -14.94 -3.80 -1.23
CA VAL A 53 -14.69 -2.55 -1.96
C VAL A 53 -13.66 -1.69 -1.25
N ILE A 54 -13.78 -1.54 0.08
CA ILE A 54 -12.79 -0.80 0.88
C ILE A 54 -11.42 -1.44 0.76
N SER A 55 -11.33 -2.78 0.84
CA SER A 55 -10.05 -3.46 0.68
C SER A 55 -9.44 -3.21 -0.70
N MET A 56 -10.25 -3.17 -1.76
CA MET A 56 -9.82 -2.89 -3.12
C MET A 56 -9.27 -1.47 -3.27
N LEU A 57 -9.93 -0.49 -2.63
CA LEU A 57 -9.47 0.91 -2.60
C LEU A 57 -8.14 1.05 -1.87
N ILE A 58 -7.91 0.26 -0.81
CA ILE A 58 -6.62 0.23 -0.12
C ILE A 58 -5.53 -0.30 -1.05
N GLY A 59 -5.77 -1.41 -1.76
CA GLY A 59 -4.83 -1.97 -2.74
C GLY A 59 -4.49 -1.00 -3.86
N ALA A 60 -5.52 -0.37 -4.45
CA ALA A 60 -5.38 0.70 -5.43
C ALA A 60 -4.51 1.86 -4.90
N THR A 61 -4.82 2.35 -3.71
CA THR A 61 -4.10 3.48 -3.08
C THR A 61 -2.65 3.10 -2.79
N ALA A 62 -2.40 1.91 -2.23
CA ALA A 62 -1.05 1.41 -1.99
C ALA A 62 -0.23 1.32 -3.28
N GLY A 63 -0.83 0.81 -4.37
CA GLY A 63 -0.17 0.74 -5.67
C GLY A 63 0.17 2.12 -6.27
N VAL A 64 -0.76 3.09 -6.19
CA VAL A 64 -0.48 4.48 -6.59
C VAL A 64 0.64 5.08 -5.75
N LEU A 65 0.59 4.90 -4.43
CA LEU A 65 1.65 5.37 -3.52
C LEU A 65 2.99 4.67 -3.81
N GLY A 66 2.97 3.40 -4.22
CA GLY A 66 4.15 2.66 -4.66
C GLY A 66 4.81 3.31 -5.88
N VAL A 67 4.02 3.61 -6.91
CA VAL A 67 4.51 4.32 -8.11
C VAL A 67 5.09 5.68 -7.72
N VAL A 68 4.34 6.47 -6.96
CA VAL A 68 4.74 7.84 -6.59
C VAL A 68 5.96 7.85 -5.67
N SER A 69 6.09 6.86 -4.77
CA SER A 69 7.15 6.88 -3.77
C SER A 69 8.44 6.19 -4.21
N LEU A 70 8.36 5.16 -5.05
CA LEU A 70 9.51 4.31 -5.38
C LEU A 70 9.97 4.43 -6.83
N TYR A 71 9.08 4.86 -7.73
CA TYR A 71 9.33 4.78 -9.17
C TYR A 71 9.03 6.08 -9.92
N TRP A 72 8.75 7.16 -9.18
CA TRP A 72 8.44 8.46 -9.79
C TRP A 72 9.67 9.03 -10.49
N GLY A 73 9.58 9.17 -11.82
CA GLY A 73 10.68 9.64 -12.67
C GLY A 73 11.34 8.55 -13.52
N GLU A 74 11.03 7.27 -13.27
CA GLU A 74 11.36 6.17 -14.17
C GLU A 74 10.57 6.32 -15.49
N HIS A 75 11.26 6.26 -16.63
CA HIS A 75 10.63 6.43 -17.96
C HIS A 75 10.24 5.09 -18.61
N GLU A 76 10.59 3.96 -18.00
CA GLU A 76 10.21 2.63 -18.50
C GLU A 76 9.57 1.78 -17.40
N ILE A 77 8.49 1.09 -17.77
CA ILE A 77 7.91 0.05 -16.92
C ILE A 77 8.76 -1.21 -17.06
N THR A 78 9.53 -1.55 -16.02
CA THR A 78 10.21 -2.84 -15.94
C THR A 78 9.30 -3.90 -15.32
N LYS A 79 9.62 -5.19 -15.55
CA LYS A 79 8.87 -6.31 -14.96
C LYS A 79 9.01 -6.30 -13.44
N GLU A 80 10.20 -5.94 -12.97
CA GLU A 80 10.56 -5.80 -11.57
C GLU A 80 9.68 -4.74 -10.90
N MET A 81 9.47 -3.61 -11.57
CA MET A 81 8.56 -2.57 -11.09
C MET A 81 7.12 -3.07 -11.00
N ALA A 82 6.64 -3.78 -12.02
CA ALA A 82 5.28 -4.32 -12.01
C ALA A 82 5.06 -5.32 -10.85
N LEU A 83 6.03 -6.21 -10.61
CA LEU A 83 6.02 -7.15 -9.49
C LEU A 83 6.10 -6.42 -8.14
N GLY A 84 6.91 -5.37 -8.05
CA GLY A 84 6.99 -4.52 -6.86
C GLY A 84 5.66 -3.86 -6.51
N LEU A 85 4.96 -3.32 -7.51
CA LEU A 85 3.63 -2.71 -7.32
C LEU A 85 2.56 -3.72 -6.89
N ILE A 86 2.60 -4.94 -7.45
CA ILE A 86 1.75 -6.04 -6.99
C ILE A 86 2.08 -6.41 -5.53
N ALA A 87 3.35 -6.51 -5.18
CA ALA A 87 3.78 -6.84 -3.81
C ALA A 87 3.38 -5.75 -2.80
N ILE A 88 3.42 -4.48 -3.21
CA ILE A 88 2.96 -3.33 -2.44
C ILE A 88 1.43 -3.39 -2.25
N GLY A 89 0.68 -3.61 -3.32
CA GLY A 89 -0.76 -3.81 -3.26
C GLY A 89 -1.16 -5.00 -2.40
N TYR A 90 -0.39 -6.09 -2.46
CA TYR A 90 -0.56 -7.23 -1.57
C TYR A 90 -0.25 -6.87 -0.13
N SER A 91 0.76 -6.06 0.16
CA SER A 91 1.06 -5.60 1.53
C SER A 91 -0.04 -4.68 2.07
N GLY A 92 -0.70 -3.91 1.21
CA GLY A 92 -1.87 -3.11 1.55
C GLY A 92 -1.54 -1.99 2.54
N THR A 93 -2.29 -1.90 3.64
CA THR A 93 -2.13 -0.85 4.66
C THR A 93 -0.76 -0.84 5.32
N ASP A 94 -0.12 -2.00 5.49
CA ASP A 94 1.20 -2.11 6.13
C ASP A 94 2.26 -1.29 5.37
N PHE A 95 2.18 -1.29 4.04
CA PHE A 95 3.06 -0.47 3.20
C PHE A 95 2.76 1.02 3.38
N ILE A 96 1.48 1.40 3.40
CA ILE A 96 1.06 2.78 3.61
C ILE A 96 1.60 3.26 4.96
N GLU A 97 1.33 2.54 6.04
CA GLU A 97 1.85 2.87 7.38
C GLU A 97 3.38 2.98 7.42
N GLY A 98 4.09 2.06 6.75
CA GLY A 98 5.54 2.11 6.60
C GLY A 98 6.03 3.39 5.94
N LEU A 99 5.43 3.79 4.81
CA LEU A 99 5.78 5.03 4.12
C LEU A 99 5.55 6.27 5.01
N PHE A 100 4.42 6.34 5.70
CA PHE A 100 4.10 7.46 6.57
C PHE A 100 5.02 7.52 7.79
N ARG A 101 5.38 6.37 8.39
CA ARG A 101 6.37 6.31 9.47
C ARG A 101 7.75 6.79 9.03
N THR A 102 8.20 6.41 7.83
CA THR A 102 9.52 6.82 7.33
C THR A 102 9.59 8.31 6.99
N LYS A 103 8.51 8.90 6.46
CA LYS A 103 8.47 10.33 6.11
C LYS A 103 8.15 11.25 7.30
N ILE A 104 7.53 10.74 8.36
CA ILE A 104 7.26 11.47 9.62
C ILE A 104 8.19 10.96 10.73
N GLN A 105 9.49 10.76 10.43
CA GLN A 105 10.47 10.93 11.48
C GLN A 105 10.57 12.44 11.74
N PRO A 106 10.22 12.93 12.94
CA PRO A 106 10.63 14.26 13.33
C PRO A 106 12.14 14.29 13.21
N MET A 107 12.68 15.38 12.70
CA MET A 107 14.08 15.73 12.91
C MET A 107 14.39 15.55 14.41
N GLU A 108 14.94 14.40 14.79
CA GLU A 108 15.48 14.23 16.13
C GLU A 108 16.64 15.22 16.21
N ARG A 109 16.43 16.21 17.07
CA ARG A 109 17.18 17.45 17.25
C ARG A 109 18.66 17.34 16.83
N LYS A 110 19.02 17.89 15.67
CA LYS A 110 20.37 18.42 15.46
C LYS A 110 20.50 19.75 16.21
N GLY A 111 20.60 19.67 17.53
CA GLY A 111 21.00 20.79 18.38
C GLY A 111 22.52 20.83 18.53
N SER A 112 23.22 21.28 17.50
CA SER A 112 24.50 22.01 17.67
C SER A 112 24.12 23.41 18.21
N THR A 113 24.71 24.07 19.22
CA THR A 113 26.10 24.24 19.71
C THR A 113 26.03 25.30 20.86
N PRO A 114 27.07 26.03 21.35
CA PRO A 114 28.34 25.71 22.02
C PRO A 114 28.54 26.44 23.40
N SER A 115 29.69 26.18 24.07
CA SER A 115 30.45 27.03 25.03
C SER A 115 29.86 27.51 26.38
N SER A 116 30.47 27.10 27.50
CA SER A 116 31.35 27.95 28.36
C SER A 116 31.70 27.27 29.70
N THR A 117 32.99 27.10 29.96
CA THR A 117 33.61 26.81 31.27
C THR A 117 33.19 27.86 32.32
N PRO A 118 33.15 27.52 33.62
CA PRO A 118 34.16 28.12 34.50
C PRO A 118 34.78 27.14 35.53
N GLN A 119 35.99 27.51 35.92
CA GLN A 119 36.87 26.91 36.93
C GLN A 119 36.21 26.71 38.30
N SER A 120 36.67 25.69 39.02
CA SER A 120 36.78 25.64 40.49
C SER A 120 37.88 24.66 40.87
#